data_AF-A0A3N5VMM3-F1
#
_entry.id   AF-A0A3N5VMM3-F1
#
_cell.length_a   1.000
_cell.length_b   1.000
_cell.length_c   1.000
_cell.angle_alpha   90.00
_cell.angle_beta   90.00
_cell.angle_gamma   90.00
#
_symmetry.space_group_name_H-M   'P 1'
#
loop_
_entity.id
_entity.type
_entity.pdbx_description
1 polymer ?
#
loop_
_entity_poly.entity_id
_entity_poly.type
_entity_poly.pdbx_seq_one_letter_code
_entity_poly.pdbx_strand_id
1 'polypeptide(L)'
;MDRGLPHAGGARRGLGGPAIDLGRAQSPCSYLSAGSQVLSRTMRKAFTLIEVVVSLGILAVILSFAGVIFRVSVDSQRLAMANAEIMQKLRVITEQLDTDFRGLCEDGEILAFWRAAHVPNFIGSNPNHPSAFVRYDTIMFFAAGDWYTYRATPVIRGNMARICYSLANVPGADPLDPNRPMAQKPSKRMLARTQHILTSPSGPVDPNDPLGMRGFSDSQWQAWNSTQEYDAISLQGWLRIPNDIKADIISVIGDIEVNVGVTSTRYKTAGGIMLNLDQPANSLHALICEGVGQFKVQGWSDVQQRWIPEVNPNGDLDLVDDSDFVLDGVNLHARNIP
;
A
#
# COMPACT_ATOMS: atom_id res chain seq x y z
N MET A 1 -43.41 -26.21 25.14
CA MET A 1 -42.06 -26.71 25.51
C MET A 1 -41.06 -25.79 24.82
N ASP A 2 -40.77 -24.55 25.23
CA ASP A 2 -40.67 -23.88 26.53
C ASP A 2 -39.56 -24.40 27.45
N ARG A 3 -38.31 -24.03 27.10
CA ARG A 3 -37.11 -23.84 27.95
C ARG A 3 -36.17 -22.93 27.14
N GLY A 4 -35.63 -21.81 27.59
CA GLY A 4 -35.39 -21.32 28.94
C GLY A 4 -33.99 -20.69 28.93
N LEU A 5 -33.93 -19.38 28.72
CA LEU A 5 -32.74 -18.55 28.92
C LEU A 5 -32.27 -18.60 30.39
N PRO A 6 -30.98 -18.42 30.67
CA PRO A 6 -30.56 -17.86 31.94
C PRO A 6 -29.93 -16.48 31.78
N HIS A 7 -30.59 -15.52 32.44
CA HIS A 7 -29.99 -14.30 32.96
C HIS A 7 -29.07 -14.62 34.15
N ALA A 8 -27.89 -14.02 34.18
CA ALA A 8 -27.14 -13.65 35.38
C ALA A 8 -26.18 -12.51 34.96
N GLY A 9 -26.01 -11.39 35.67
CA GLY A 9 -26.25 -11.14 37.07
C GLY A 9 -24.96 -10.57 37.69
N GLY A 10 -24.83 -9.24 37.64
CA GLY A 10 -24.04 -8.34 38.48
C GLY A 10 -22.70 -8.77 39.10
N ALA A 11 -21.66 -7.95 38.88
CA ALA A 11 -20.70 -7.58 39.92
C ALA A 11 -20.03 -6.23 39.60
N ARG A 12 -20.53 -5.15 40.22
CA ARG A 12 -19.77 -3.92 40.44
C ARG A 12 -18.72 -4.21 41.53
N ARG A 13 -17.44 -4.00 41.23
CA ARG A 13 -16.40 -3.75 42.23
C ARG A 13 -15.55 -2.57 41.77
N GLY A 14 -15.66 -1.48 42.52
CA GLY A 14 -14.71 -0.40 42.49
C GLY A 14 -13.48 -0.75 43.33
N LEU A 15 -12.30 -0.47 42.79
CA LEU A 15 -11.01 -0.34 43.45
C LEU A 15 -10.26 0.64 42.53
N GLY A 16 -10.05 1.89 42.93
CA GLY A 16 -8.93 2.25 43.79
C GLY A 16 -7.83 2.82 42.89
N GLY A 17 -7.88 4.14 42.65
CA GLY A 17 -6.81 4.84 41.96
C GLY A 17 -5.56 4.97 42.82
N PRO A 18 -4.38 5.20 42.23
CA PRO A 18 -3.29 5.88 42.90
C PRO A 18 -3.32 7.37 42.53
N ALA A 19 -3.42 8.19 43.58
CA ALA A 19 -3.19 9.62 43.55
C ALA A 19 -1.76 9.91 43.06
N ILE A 20 -1.63 10.81 42.09
CA ILE A 20 -0.34 11.35 41.67
C ILE A 20 0.11 12.34 42.74
N ASP A 21 1.16 11.94 43.46
CA ASP A 21 1.84 12.66 44.51
C ASP A 21 2.60 13.87 43.93
N LEU A 22 2.10 15.06 44.21
CA LEU A 22 2.75 16.33 43.86
C LEU A 22 3.91 16.56 44.83
N GLY A 23 5.10 16.16 44.39
CA GLY A 23 6.39 16.38 45.04
C GLY A 23 6.60 17.84 45.46
N ARG A 24 6.39 18.05 46.75
CA ARG A 24 6.61 19.27 47.53
C ARG A 24 8.11 19.38 47.84
N ALA A 25 8.86 20.20 47.10
CA ALA A 25 10.23 20.56 47.48
C ALA A 25 10.20 21.71 48.49
N GLN A 26 10.63 21.38 49.71
CA GLN A 26 10.78 22.28 50.84
C GLN A 26 11.87 23.32 50.59
N SER A 27 11.57 24.57 50.91
CA SER A 27 12.57 25.59 51.23
C SER A 27 13.14 25.36 52.64
N PRO A 28 14.43 25.60 52.89
CA PRO A 28 14.92 25.89 54.22
C PRO A 28 14.79 27.39 54.53
N CYS A 29 14.04 27.69 55.58
CA CYS A 29 14.04 28.96 56.31
C CYS A 29 15.15 28.94 57.37
N SER A 30 15.89 30.04 57.54
CA SER A 30 16.21 30.69 58.84
C SER A 30 17.16 31.88 58.64
N TYR A 31 16.68 33.12 58.86
CA TYR A 31 17.04 34.05 59.97
C TYR A 31 18.51 34.53 59.95
N LEU A 32 18.89 35.81 59.94
CA LEU A 32 18.40 37.01 60.65
C LEU A 32 19.10 38.25 60.04
N SER A 33 18.45 39.41 60.08
CA SER A 33 19.04 40.66 60.61
C SER A 33 18.09 41.84 60.35
N ALA A 34 17.49 42.33 61.42
CA ALA A 34 16.77 43.60 61.44
C ALA A 34 17.77 44.77 61.33
N GLY A 35 17.53 45.68 60.40
CA GLY A 35 18.35 46.86 60.17
C GLY A 35 17.54 47.97 59.51
N SER A 36 16.89 48.75 60.36
CA SER A 36 16.43 50.13 60.22
C SER A 36 16.77 50.89 58.91
N GLN A 37 15.71 51.39 58.28
CA GLN A 37 15.55 52.66 57.57
C GLN A 37 16.55 53.05 56.47
N VAL A 38 16.00 53.36 55.28
CA VAL A 38 16.01 54.72 54.70
C VAL A 38 15.26 54.63 53.36
N LEU A 39 14.19 55.41 53.22
CA LEU A 39 13.54 55.72 51.95
C LEU A 39 14.54 56.51 51.07
N SER A 40 15.50 55.79 50.48
CA SER A 40 16.34 56.32 49.42
C SER A 40 15.51 56.33 48.15
N ARG A 41 14.95 57.50 47.84
CA ARG A 41 14.45 57.86 46.51
C ARG A 41 15.64 57.80 45.55
N THR A 42 16.02 56.60 45.11
CA THR A 42 17.04 56.41 44.08
C THR A 42 16.55 57.13 42.84
N MET A 43 17.29 58.17 42.45
CA MET A 43 17.09 58.84 41.19
C MET A 43 16.99 57.77 40.11
N ARG A 44 15.84 57.68 39.44
CA ARG A 44 15.64 56.82 38.29
C ARG A 44 16.75 57.19 37.33
N LYS A 45 17.79 56.36 37.23
CA LYS A 45 18.84 56.52 36.24
C LYS A 45 18.13 56.44 34.91
N ALA A 46 17.91 57.60 34.30
CA ALA A 46 17.32 57.68 32.98
C ALA A 46 18.28 56.93 32.06
N PHE A 47 17.79 55.89 31.41
CA PHE A 47 18.54 55.16 30.40
C PHE A 47 19.02 56.17 29.36
N THR A 48 20.31 56.11 29.06
CA THR A 48 20.86 56.92 27.99
C THR A 48 20.28 56.43 26.67
N LEU A 49 20.02 57.35 25.72
CA LEU A 49 19.43 57.01 24.42
C LEU A 49 20.23 55.90 23.70
N ILE A 50 21.55 55.86 23.92
CA ILE A 50 22.46 54.83 23.39
C ILE A 50 22.17 53.43 23.95
N GLU A 51 21.86 53.28 25.25
CA GLU A 51 21.56 51.97 25.86
C GLU A 51 20.25 51.38 25.34
N VAL A 52 19.25 52.23 25.06
CA VAL A 52 17.98 51.80 24.44
C VAL A 52 18.21 51.30 23.02
N VAL A 53 19.03 52.00 22.23
CA VAL A 53 19.38 51.58 20.86
C VAL A 53 20.15 50.26 20.86
N VAL A 54 21.12 50.09 21.76
CA VAL A 54 21.86 48.83 21.90
C VAL A 54 20.93 47.68 22.31
N SER A 55 20.02 47.92 23.24
CA SER A 55 19.04 46.90 23.69
C SER A 55 18.09 46.49 22.55
N LEU A 56 17.62 47.43 21.74
CA LEU A 56 16.82 47.15 20.55
C LEU A 56 17.61 46.36 19.49
N GLY A 57 18.89 46.68 19.31
CA GLY A 57 19.77 45.94 18.42
C GLY A 57 19.95 44.48 18.85
N ILE A 58 20.23 44.25 20.14
CA ILE A 58 20.36 42.90 20.70
C ILE A 58 19.04 42.14 20.60
N LEU A 59 17.91 42.79 20.90
CA LEU A 59 16.59 42.20 20.78
C LEU A 59 16.29 41.76 19.34
N ALA A 60 16.60 42.60 18.35
CA ALA A 60 16.40 42.28 16.94
C ALA A 60 17.23 41.05 16.51
N VAL A 61 18.48 40.95 16.98
CA VAL A 61 19.35 39.79 16.70
C VAL A 61 18.78 38.51 17.34
N ILE A 62 18.35 38.56 18.60
CA ILE A 62 17.74 37.41 19.29
C ILE A 62 16.47 36.95 18.57
N LEU A 63 15.60 37.88 18.18
CA LEU A 63 14.37 37.58 17.44
C LEU A 63 14.67 36.96 16.06
N SER A 64 15.73 37.40 15.38
CA SER A 64 16.17 36.81 14.12
C SER A 64 16.59 35.35 14.28
N PHE A 65 17.42 35.04 15.29
CA PHE A 65 17.81 33.66 15.58
C PHE A 65 16.63 32.78 16.01
N ALA A 66 15.74 33.31 16.85
CA ALA A 66 14.52 32.60 17.27
C ALA A 66 13.62 32.26 16.06
N GLY A 67 13.52 33.16 15.08
CA GLY A 67 12.77 32.92 13.85
C GLY A 67 13.35 31.78 13.00
N VAL A 68 14.67 31.68 12.88
CA VAL A 68 15.34 30.59 12.17
C VAL A 68 15.11 29.25 12.87
N ILE A 69 15.29 29.21 14.20
CA ILE A 69 15.06 27.98 14.98
C ILE A 69 13.60 27.54 14.87
N PHE A 70 12.66 28.47 15.02
CA PHE A 70 11.23 28.16 14.90
C PHE A 70 10.88 27.60 13.52
N ARG A 71 11.41 28.18 12.44
CA ARG A 71 11.23 27.66 11.08
C ARG A 71 11.74 26.23 10.94
N VAL A 72 12.97 25.97 11.39
CA VAL A 72 13.57 24.61 11.34
C VAL A 72 12.76 23.62 12.17
N SER A 73 12.26 24.02 13.34
CA SER A 73 11.42 23.18 14.19
C SER A 73 10.08 22.84 13.53
N VAL A 74 9.42 23.81 12.88
CA VAL A 74 8.17 23.59 12.14
C VAL A 74 8.39 22.66 10.95
N ASP A 75 9.46 22.86 10.18
CA ASP A 75 9.79 22.00 9.03
C ASP A 75 10.08 20.57 9.49
N SER A 76 10.80 20.42 10.62
CA SER A 76 11.11 19.13 11.24
C SER A 76 9.85 18.43 11.78
N GLN A 77 8.92 19.18 12.40
CA GLN A 77 7.64 18.65 12.87
C GLN A 77 6.78 18.15 11.69
N ARG A 78 6.72 18.91 10.59
CA ARG A 78 5.99 18.49 9.37
C ARG A 78 6.59 17.22 8.77
N LEU A 79 7.91 17.13 8.71
CA LEU A 79 8.61 15.93 8.22
C LEU A 79 8.36 14.72 9.15
N ALA A 80 8.38 14.92 10.46
CA ALA A 80 8.08 13.88 11.43
C ALA A 80 6.63 13.37 11.32
N MET A 81 5.66 14.27 11.13
CA MET A 81 4.26 13.89 10.90
C MET A 81 4.09 13.10 9.60
N ALA A 82 4.71 13.54 8.51
CA ALA A 82 4.68 12.81 7.24
C ALA A 82 5.31 11.41 7.38
N ASN A 83 6.43 11.29 8.09
CA ASN A 83 7.08 10.00 8.36
C ASN A 83 6.19 9.09 9.22
N ALA A 84 5.50 9.63 10.23
CA ALA A 84 4.59 8.86 11.07
C ALA A 84 3.42 8.30 10.24
N GLU A 85 2.84 9.11 9.34
CA GLU A 85 1.78 8.66 8.42
C GLU A 85 2.28 7.55 7.49
N ILE A 86 3.47 7.69 6.90
CA ILE A 86 4.08 6.67 6.04
C ILE A 86 4.30 5.37 6.82
N MET A 87 4.86 5.44 8.03
CA MET A 87 5.12 4.25 8.85
C MET A 87 3.82 3.55 9.26
N GLN A 88 2.76 4.30 9.56
CA GLN A 88 1.44 3.74 9.84
C GLN A 88 0.88 3.01 8.62
N LYS A 89 0.94 3.64 7.43
CA LYS A 89 0.50 3.00 6.18
C LYS A 89 1.29 1.73 5.92
N LEU A 90 2.63 1.79 5.96
CA LEU A 90 3.49 0.62 5.76
C LEU A 90 3.14 -0.53 6.70
N ARG A 91 2.90 -0.24 7.99
CA ARG A 91 2.52 -1.26 8.97
C ARG A 91 1.23 -1.99 8.58
N VAL A 92 0.19 -1.24 8.22
CA VAL A 92 -1.10 -1.85 7.81
C VAL A 92 -0.93 -2.71 6.55
N ILE A 93 -0.11 -2.25 5.60
CA ILE A 93 0.20 -3.02 4.37
C ILE A 93 0.93 -4.31 4.72
N THR A 94 1.94 -4.24 5.59
CA THR A 94 2.71 -5.42 6.01
C THR A 94 1.85 -6.41 6.78
N GLU A 95 0.99 -5.94 7.70
CA GLU A 95 0.06 -6.81 8.44
C GLU A 95 -0.94 -7.49 7.50
N GLN A 96 -1.44 -6.78 6.48
CA GLN A 96 -2.32 -7.36 5.47
C GLN A 96 -1.60 -8.41 4.62
N LEU A 97 -0.41 -8.10 4.10
CA LEU A 97 0.40 -9.05 3.32
C LEU A 97 0.75 -10.30 4.14
N ASP A 98 1.22 -10.13 5.39
CA ASP A 98 1.53 -11.24 6.29
C ASP A 98 0.30 -12.12 6.56
N THR A 99 -0.87 -11.51 6.74
CA THR A 99 -2.14 -12.25 6.91
C THR A 99 -2.46 -13.09 5.67
N ASP A 100 -2.34 -12.50 4.48
CA ASP A 100 -2.68 -13.19 3.23
C ASP A 100 -1.67 -14.28 2.86
N PHE A 101 -0.37 -14.03 3.02
CA PHE A 101 0.68 -15.02 2.76
C PHE A 101 0.74 -16.13 3.81
N ARG A 102 0.35 -15.88 5.06
CA ARG A 102 0.19 -16.94 6.07
C ARG A 102 -0.94 -17.91 5.68
N GLY A 103 -1.95 -17.40 5.00
CA GLY A 103 -3.04 -18.21 4.44
C GLY A 103 -2.70 -18.89 3.11
N LEU A 104 -1.50 -18.71 2.55
CA LEU A 104 -1.15 -19.21 1.22
C LEU A 104 -1.50 -20.70 1.06
N CYS A 105 -2.30 -21.01 0.03
CA CYS A 105 -2.72 -22.36 -0.27
C CYS A 105 -1.68 -23.04 -1.15
N GLU A 106 -1.00 -24.05 -0.60
CA GLU A 106 0.05 -24.82 -1.31
C GLU A 106 -0.48 -25.58 -2.54
N ASP A 107 -1.75 -25.96 -2.53
CA ASP A 107 -2.42 -26.63 -3.65
C ASP A 107 -2.88 -25.64 -4.75
N GLY A 108 -2.75 -24.33 -4.51
CA GLY A 108 -3.17 -23.28 -5.43
C GLY A 108 -2.08 -22.85 -6.41
N GLU A 109 -2.49 -22.27 -7.53
CA GLU A 109 -1.56 -21.61 -8.44
C GLU A 109 -1.09 -20.27 -7.86
N ILE A 110 0.20 -19.98 -8.01
CA ILE A 110 0.77 -18.64 -7.80
C ILE A 110 1.14 -18.10 -9.17
N LEU A 111 0.64 -16.92 -9.49
CA LEU A 111 0.94 -16.22 -10.73
C LEU A 111 1.65 -14.92 -10.41
N ALA A 112 2.84 -14.73 -10.97
CA ALA A 112 3.58 -13.49 -10.88
C ALA A 112 3.85 -12.97 -12.29
N PHE A 113 3.51 -11.70 -12.53
CA PHE A 113 3.80 -11.00 -13.76
C PHE A 113 4.76 -9.87 -13.45
N TRP A 114 5.95 -9.97 -14.02
CA TRP A 114 6.99 -8.98 -13.83
C TRP A 114 7.00 -8.00 -15.00
N ARG A 115 6.93 -6.71 -14.70
CA ARG A 115 6.91 -5.67 -15.73
C ARG A 115 7.81 -4.52 -15.33
N ALA A 116 8.85 -4.31 -16.13
CA ALA A 116 9.70 -3.14 -16.06
C ALA A 116 9.39 -2.19 -17.22
N ALA A 117 9.37 -0.88 -16.95
CA ALA A 117 9.34 0.13 -18.00
C ALA A 117 10.38 1.20 -17.73
N HIS A 118 11.00 1.69 -18.80
CA HIS A 118 11.98 2.77 -18.73
C HIS A 118 11.30 4.09 -18.31
N VAL A 119 11.97 4.86 -17.47
CA VAL A 119 11.53 6.19 -17.04
C VAL A 119 11.79 7.18 -18.17
N PRO A 120 10.75 7.79 -18.76
CA PRO A 120 10.94 8.77 -19.81
C PRO A 120 11.82 9.93 -19.32
N ASN A 121 12.84 10.29 -20.10
CA ASN A 121 13.79 11.36 -19.78
C ASN A 121 14.58 11.12 -18.47
N PHE A 122 14.92 9.87 -18.16
CA PHE A 122 15.82 9.58 -17.04
C PHE A 122 17.13 10.39 -17.16
N ILE A 123 17.45 11.16 -16.12
CA ILE A 123 18.67 11.97 -16.04
C ILE A 123 19.66 11.23 -15.14
N GLY A 124 20.56 10.47 -15.74
CA GLY A 124 21.65 9.80 -15.06
C GLY A 124 22.82 9.55 -16.01
N SER A 125 24.01 9.32 -15.46
CA SER A 125 25.22 9.04 -16.26
C SER A 125 25.15 7.70 -17.00
N ASN A 126 24.34 6.76 -16.50
CA ASN A 126 24.07 5.48 -17.13
C ASN A 126 22.56 5.38 -17.47
N PRO A 127 22.16 5.35 -18.75
CA PRO A 127 20.76 5.25 -19.17
C PRO A 127 20.10 3.91 -18.80
N ASN A 128 20.91 2.89 -18.52
CA ASN A 128 20.52 1.54 -18.15
C ASN A 128 20.66 1.26 -16.65
N HIS A 129 20.96 2.29 -15.85
CA HIS A 129 21.00 2.16 -14.39
C HIS A 129 19.66 1.61 -13.87
N PRO A 130 19.61 0.78 -12.80
CA PRO A 130 18.37 0.23 -12.26
C PRO A 130 17.30 1.28 -11.94
N SER A 131 17.69 2.49 -11.54
CA SER A 131 16.78 3.61 -11.29
C SER A 131 16.15 4.22 -12.54
N ALA A 132 16.67 3.89 -13.72
CA ALA A 132 16.09 4.26 -15.00
C ALA A 132 14.84 3.42 -15.32
N PHE A 133 14.51 2.43 -14.49
CA PHE A 133 13.36 1.56 -14.67
C PHE A 133 12.40 1.64 -13.49
N VAL A 134 11.12 1.52 -13.79
CA VAL A 134 10.03 1.42 -12.82
C VAL A 134 9.33 0.09 -12.98
N ARG A 135 8.98 -0.52 -11.85
CA ARG A 135 8.31 -1.82 -11.81
C ARG A 135 6.82 -1.71 -11.53
N TYR A 136 6.05 -2.49 -12.29
CA TYR A 136 4.59 -2.54 -12.27
C TYR A 136 4.15 -3.99 -12.15
N ASP A 137 4.76 -4.72 -11.22
CA ASP A 137 4.52 -6.14 -11.09
C ASP A 137 3.09 -6.41 -10.62
N THR A 138 2.63 -7.64 -10.84
CA THR A 138 1.35 -8.14 -10.34
C THR A 138 1.58 -9.53 -9.77
N ILE A 139 1.01 -9.82 -8.61
CA ILE A 139 1.01 -11.18 -8.05
C ILE A 139 -0.40 -11.59 -7.68
N MET A 140 -0.77 -12.80 -8.08
CA MET A 140 -2.01 -13.46 -7.71
C MET A 140 -1.69 -14.81 -7.06
N PHE A 141 -2.41 -15.15 -6.01
CA PHE A 141 -2.31 -16.45 -5.34
C PHE A 141 -3.64 -16.81 -4.67
N PHE A 142 -3.76 -18.05 -4.22
CA PHE A 142 -4.88 -18.51 -3.42
C PHE A 142 -4.52 -18.53 -1.95
N ALA A 143 -5.44 -18.09 -1.09
CA ALA A 143 -5.26 -18.12 0.35
C ALA A 143 -6.49 -18.68 1.07
N ALA A 144 -6.23 -19.58 2.00
CA ALA A 144 -7.18 -20.05 2.99
C ALA A 144 -7.38 -18.99 4.08
N GLY A 145 -8.62 -18.87 4.56
CA GLY A 145 -9.00 -17.91 5.59
C GLY A 145 -10.51 -17.83 5.74
N ASP A 146 -11.00 -17.09 6.73
CA ASP A 146 -12.44 -16.90 6.93
C ASP A 146 -12.93 -15.66 6.19
N TRP A 147 -13.33 -15.86 4.93
CA TRP A 147 -13.72 -14.77 4.04
C TRP A 147 -15.23 -14.59 3.97
N TYR A 148 -15.67 -13.34 3.83
CA TYR A 148 -17.07 -12.98 3.58
C TYR A 148 -17.17 -11.80 2.63
N THR A 149 -18.21 -11.78 1.80
CA THR A 149 -18.50 -10.66 0.91
C THR A 149 -19.13 -9.51 1.69
N TYR A 150 -18.93 -8.29 1.21
CA TYR A 150 -19.57 -7.09 1.75
C TYR A 150 -20.78 -6.66 0.91
N ARG A 151 -20.76 -6.93 -0.41
CA ARG A 151 -21.77 -6.44 -1.35
C ARG A 151 -22.81 -7.47 -1.76
N ALA A 152 -22.48 -8.76 -1.71
CA ALA A 152 -23.42 -9.79 -2.12
C ALA A 152 -24.57 -9.95 -1.10
N THR A 153 -25.78 -10.09 -1.63
CA THR A 153 -27.00 -10.41 -0.86
C THR A 153 -27.59 -11.70 -1.42
N PRO A 154 -27.61 -12.82 -0.67
CA PRO A 154 -27.12 -12.95 0.71
C PRO A 154 -25.59 -12.83 0.80
N VAL A 155 -25.10 -12.53 2.01
CA VAL A 155 -23.66 -12.54 2.31
C VAL A 155 -23.11 -13.92 2.02
N ILE A 156 -22.08 -13.98 1.19
CA ILE A 156 -21.39 -15.19 0.79
C ILE A 156 -20.20 -15.37 1.73
N ARG A 157 -20.01 -16.59 2.22
CA ARG A 157 -18.85 -16.98 3.02
C ARG A 157 -18.09 -18.07 2.30
N GLY A 158 -16.77 -18.05 2.43
CA GLY A 158 -15.91 -19.09 1.89
C GLY A 158 -14.60 -19.17 2.67
N ASN A 159 -13.98 -20.34 2.65
CA ASN A 159 -12.72 -20.60 3.34
C ASN A 159 -11.49 -20.42 2.43
N MET A 160 -11.70 -20.03 1.17
CA MET A 160 -10.68 -19.89 0.15
C MET A 160 -10.96 -18.64 -0.67
N ALA A 161 -9.93 -17.86 -0.97
CA ALA A 161 -10.03 -16.72 -1.84
C ALA A 161 -8.84 -16.62 -2.78
N ARG A 162 -9.08 -16.11 -3.98
CA ARG A 162 -8.04 -15.61 -4.88
C ARG A 162 -7.71 -14.18 -4.48
N ILE A 163 -6.45 -13.91 -4.19
CA ILE A 163 -5.95 -12.60 -3.81
C ILE A 163 -5.02 -12.11 -4.91
N CYS A 164 -5.16 -10.85 -5.32
CA CYS A 164 -4.26 -10.23 -6.29
C CYS A 164 -3.80 -8.87 -5.80
N TYR A 165 -2.51 -8.57 -5.96
CA TYR A 165 -1.91 -7.28 -5.74
C TYR A 165 -1.35 -6.73 -7.05
N SER A 166 -1.75 -5.51 -7.39
CA SER A 166 -1.18 -4.77 -8.51
C SER A 166 -1.37 -3.27 -8.35
N LEU A 167 -0.66 -2.49 -9.17
CA LEU A 167 -0.95 -1.07 -9.29
C LEU A 167 -2.25 -0.87 -10.07
N ALA A 168 -3.17 -0.12 -9.51
CA ALA A 168 -4.50 0.05 -10.05
C ALA A 168 -4.55 1.00 -11.24
N ASN A 169 -5.45 0.68 -12.17
CA ASN A 169 -5.95 1.61 -13.16
C ASN A 169 -6.92 2.59 -12.50
N VAL A 170 -6.92 3.83 -13.00
CA VAL A 170 -7.87 4.88 -12.61
C VAL A 170 -8.80 5.14 -13.80
N PRO A 171 -10.10 5.38 -13.58
CA PRO A 171 -11.01 5.79 -14.63
C PRO A 171 -10.41 6.97 -15.43
N GLY A 172 -10.29 6.78 -16.74
CA GLY A 172 -9.84 7.81 -17.68
C GLY A 172 -11.00 8.71 -18.13
N ALA A 173 -10.74 9.57 -19.12
CA ALA A 173 -11.81 10.32 -19.80
C ALA A 173 -12.67 9.40 -20.67
N ASP A 174 -12.08 8.36 -21.25
CA ASP A 174 -12.76 7.26 -21.93
C ASP A 174 -12.78 6.04 -21.00
N PRO A 175 -13.96 5.47 -20.68
CA PRO A 175 -14.06 4.24 -19.89
C PRO A 175 -13.33 3.04 -20.51
N LEU A 176 -13.13 3.03 -21.82
CA LEU A 176 -12.40 1.98 -22.54
C LEU A 176 -10.89 2.20 -22.53
N ASP A 177 -10.41 3.40 -22.23
CA ASP A 177 -8.98 3.71 -22.12
C ASP A 177 -8.65 4.25 -20.72
N PRO A 178 -8.59 3.35 -19.72
CA PRO A 178 -8.32 3.78 -18.38
C PRO A 178 -6.89 4.30 -18.24
N ASN A 179 -6.70 5.24 -17.30
CA ASN A 179 -5.38 5.76 -17.00
C ASN A 179 -4.57 4.70 -16.27
N ARG A 180 -3.68 4.02 -16.99
CA ARG A 180 -2.84 2.93 -16.49
C ARG A 180 -1.72 3.42 -15.58
N PRO A 181 -1.19 2.58 -14.66
CA PRO A 181 -0.09 2.93 -13.78
C PRO A 181 1.12 3.59 -14.47
N MET A 182 1.45 3.16 -15.69
CA MET A 182 2.56 3.71 -16.47
C MET A 182 2.33 5.17 -16.92
N ALA A 183 1.08 5.54 -17.20
CA ALA A 183 0.68 6.90 -17.57
C ALA A 183 0.42 7.79 -16.33
N GLN A 184 0.23 7.18 -15.17
CA GLN A 184 0.06 7.90 -13.90
C GLN A 184 1.40 8.41 -13.36
N LYS A 185 1.37 9.61 -12.74
CA LYS A 185 2.49 10.13 -11.95
C LYS A 185 2.72 9.25 -10.73
N PRO A 186 3.98 9.04 -10.27
CA PRO A 186 4.28 8.21 -9.10
C PRO A 186 3.45 8.56 -7.85
N SER A 187 3.24 9.84 -7.58
CA SER A 187 2.45 10.32 -6.43
C SER A 187 0.94 10.08 -6.54
N LYS A 188 0.45 9.60 -7.68
CA LYS A 188 -0.96 9.31 -7.95
C LYS A 188 -1.24 7.83 -8.17
N ARG A 189 -0.19 7.01 -8.23
CA ARG A 189 -0.31 5.56 -8.35
C ARG A 189 -0.85 4.96 -7.07
N MET A 190 -1.65 3.92 -7.23
CA MET A 190 -2.34 3.26 -6.14
C MET A 190 -2.02 1.77 -6.16
N LEU A 191 -1.57 1.24 -5.03
CA LEU A 191 -1.51 -0.21 -4.84
C LEU A 191 -2.90 -0.68 -4.44
N ALA A 192 -3.45 -1.60 -5.21
CA ALA A 192 -4.74 -2.22 -4.92
C ALA A 192 -4.57 -3.70 -4.60
N ARG A 193 -5.54 -4.19 -3.83
CA ARG A 193 -5.73 -5.60 -3.52
C ARG A 193 -7.13 -5.99 -3.94
N THR A 194 -7.27 -6.99 -4.81
CA THR A 194 -8.57 -7.64 -5.06
C THR A 194 -8.62 -8.98 -4.34
N GLN A 195 -9.83 -9.36 -3.94
CA GLN A 195 -10.10 -10.62 -3.25
C GLN A 195 -11.41 -11.20 -3.77
N HIS A 196 -11.31 -12.38 -4.36
CA HIS A 196 -12.46 -13.13 -4.88
C HIS A 196 -12.62 -14.41 -4.08
N ILE A 197 -13.70 -14.51 -3.31
CA ILE A 197 -14.02 -15.70 -2.54
C ILE A 197 -14.41 -16.83 -3.50
N LEU A 198 -13.78 -17.99 -3.37
CA LEU A 198 -14.17 -19.17 -4.14
C LEU A 198 -15.41 -19.80 -3.51
N THR A 199 -16.45 -20.02 -4.30
CA THR A 199 -17.70 -20.64 -3.85
C THR A 199 -18.03 -21.88 -4.65
N SER A 200 -18.80 -22.78 -4.05
CA SER A 200 -19.36 -23.91 -4.79
C SER A 200 -20.38 -23.39 -5.81
N PRO A 201 -20.29 -23.82 -7.08
CA PRO A 201 -21.27 -23.46 -8.09
C PRO A 201 -22.66 -23.94 -7.67
N SER A 202 -23.67 -23.09 -7.84
CA SER A 202 -25.06 -23.38 -7.42
C SER A 202 -25.84 -24.25 -8.42
N GLY A 203 -25.21 -24.71 -9.52
CA GLY A 203 -25.85 -25.43 -10.61
C GLY A 203 -24.87 -26.25 -11.45
N PRO A 204 -25.34 -26.92 -12.51
CA PRO A 204 -24.46 -27.64 -13.44
C PRO A 204 -23.48 -26.65 -14.07
N VAL A 205 -22.19 -26.98 -13.97
CA VAL A 205 -21.10 -26.18 -14.51
C VAL A 205 -20.70 -26.77 -15.86
N ASP A 206 -20.57 -25.92 -16.89
CA ASP A 206 -19.94 -26.35 -18.14
C ASP A 206 -18.46 -26.66 -17.84
N PRO A 207 -18.01 -27.91 -17.99
CA PRO A 207 -16.60 -28.24 -17.75
C PRO A 207 -15.64 -27.47 -18.66
N ASN A 208 -16.12 -26.99 -19.80
CA ASN A 208 -15.34 -26.18 -20.73
C ASN A 208 -15.46 -24.68 -20.48
N ASP A 209 -16.30 -24.23 -19.56
CA ASP A 209 -16.44 -22.84 -19.19
C ASP A 209 -16.93 -22.70 -17.74
N PRO A 210 -16.09 -23.08 -16.76
CA PRO A 210 -16.57 -23.28 -15.40
C PRO A 210 -16.97 -21.99 -14.69
N LEU A 211 -16.61 -20.83 -15.26
CA LEU A 211 -17.00 -19.51 -14.78
C LEU A 211 -18.05 -18.83 -15.67
N GLY A 212 -18.50 -19.47 -16.75
CA GLY A 212 -19.45 -18.88 -17.70
C GLY A 212 -18.90 -17.64 -18.41
N MET A 213 -17.59 -17.57 -18.61
CA MET A 213 -16.86 -16.41 -19.12
C MET A 213 -16.70 -16.40 -20.64
N ARG A 214 -17.03 -17.50 -21.33
CA ARG A 214 -17.02 -17.51 -22.79
C ARG A 214 -18.03 -16.50 -23.31
N GLY A 215 -17.54 -15.58 -24.13
CA GLY A 215 -18.36 -14.49 -24.68
C GLY A 215 -18.55 -13.28 -23.77
N PHE A 216 -17.87 -13.20 -22.61
CA PHE A 216 -17.82 -11.95 -21.86
C PHE A 216 -17.37 -10.78 -22.75
N SER A 217 -18.03 -9.63 -22.64
CA SER A 217 -17.54 -8.34 -23.15
C SER A 217 -16.40 -7.81 -22.27
N ASP A 218 -15.65 -6.83 -22.76
CA ASP A 218 -14.61 -6.16 -21.97
C ASP A 218 -15.16 -5.57 -20.66
N SER A 219 -16.35 -4.98 -20.71
CA SER A 219 -17.02 -4.44 -19.53
C SER A 219 -17.42 -5.52 -18.52
N GLN A 220 -17.80 -6.73 -18.97
CA GLN A 220 -18.09 -7.86 -18.10
C GLN A 220 -16.82 -8.40 -17.45
N TRP A 221 -15.72 -8.52 -18.20
CA TRP A 221 -14.41 -8.89 -17.67
C TRP A 221 -13.92 -7.90 -16.61
N GLN A 222 -14.02 -6.61 -16.89
CA GLN A 222 -13.64 -5.56 -15.97
C GLN A 222 -14.52 -5.58 -14.71
N ALA A 223 -15.84 -5.70 -14.86
CA ALA A 223 -16.78 -5.79 -13.75
C ALA A 223 -16.49 -7.02 -12.88
N TRP A 224 -16.24 -8.17 -13.51
CA TRP A 224 -15.81 -9.37 -12.81
C TRP A 224 -14.52 -9.11 -12.02
N ASN A 225 -13.43 -8.70 -12.66
CA ASN A 225 -12.12 -8.53 -12.00
C ASN A 225 -12.07 -7.42 -10.94
N SER A 226 -12.87 -6.36 -11.11
CA SER A 226 -12.74 -5.13 -10.31
C SER A 226 -13.95 -4.84 -9.41
N THR A 227 -15.07 -5.54 -9.57
CA THR A 227 -16.30 -5.28 -8.80
C THR A 227 -16.88 -6.54 -8.15
N GLN A 228 -16.75 -7.70 -8.80
CA GLN A 228 -17.27 -8.95 -8.23
C GLN A 228 -16.35 -9.46 -7.12
N GLU A 229 -16.96 -9.87 -6.01
CA GLU A 229 -16.26 -10.24 -4.76
C GLU A 229 -16.07 -11.76 -4.59
N TYR A 230 -16.58 -12.56 -5.52
CA TYR A 230 -16.56 -14.01 -5.45
C TYR A 230 -16.55 -14.65 -6.83
N ASP A 231 -15.92 -15.81 -6.94
CA ASP A 231 -15.92 -16.64 -8.14
C ASP A 231 -16.68 -17.93 -7.84
N ALA A 232 -17.67 -18.25 -8.68
CA ALA A 232 -18.52 -19.45 -8.52
C ALA A 232 -17.80 -20.72 -9.01
N ILE A 233 -16.60 -20.95 -8.50
CA ILE A 233 -15.73 -22.06 -8.85
C ILE A 233 -14.98 -22.56 -7.61
N SER A 234 -14.75 -23.86 -7.52
CA SER A 234 -13.83 -24.43 -6.52
C SER A 234 -12.38 -24.26 -6.94
N LEU A 235 -11.43 -24.38 -6.00
CA LEU A 235 -10.01 -24.39 -6.33
C LEU A 235 -9.66 -25.47 -7.37
N GLN A 236 -10.19 -26.68 -7.19
CA GLN A 236 -9.98 -27.77 -8.14
C GLN A 236 -10.60 -27.47 -9.53
N GLY A 237 -11.71 -26.74 -9.56
CA GLY A 237 -12.31 -26.25 -10.80
C GLY A 237 -11.39 -25.25 -11.49
N TRP A 238 -10.81 -24.31 -10.74
CA TRP A 238 -9.84 -23.34 -11.25
C TRP A 238 -8.63 -24.01 -11.92
N LEU A 239 -8.04 -25.00 -11.24
CA LEU A 239 -6.92 -25.77 -11.77
C LEU A 239 -7.26 -26.51 -13.08
N ARG A 240 -8.53 -26.81 -13.31
CA ARG A 240 -9.02 -27.53 -14.50
C ARG A 240 -9.54 -26.61 -15.61
N ILE A 241 -9.50 -25.29 -15.43
CA ILE A 241 -9.91 -24.34 -16.50
C ILE A 241 -9.03 -24.60 -17.74
N PRO A 242 -9.65 -24.80 -18.93
CA PRO A 242 -8.92 -24.91 -20.19
C PRO A 242 -7.95 -23.74 -20.43
N ASN A 243 -6.77 -24.02 -21.00
CA ASN A 243 -5.70 -23.03 -21.15
C ASN A 243 -6.10 -21.81 -22.00
N ASP A 244 -6.98 -21.97 -23.00
CA ASP A 244 -7.49 -20.87 -23.82
C ASP A 244 -8.28 -19.85 -22.99
N ILE A 245 -9.16 -20.33 -22.10
CA ILE A 245 -9.93 -19.47 -21.21
C ILE A 245 -9.06 -18.94 -20.08
N LYS A 246 -8.17 -19.78 -19.54
CA LYS A 246 -7.26 -19.38 -18.48
C LYS A 246 -6.33 -18.25 -18.97
N ALA A 247 -5.89 -18.27 -20.23
CA ALA A 247 -5.10 -17.19 -20.84
C ALA A 247 -5.86 -15.85 -20.85
N ASP A 248 -7.14 -15.84 -21.21
CA ASP A 248 -7.99 -14.64 -21.15
C ASP A 248 -8.12 -14.13 -19.70
N ILE A 249 -8.43 -15.03 -18.75
CA ILE A 249 -8.57 -14.71 -17.31
C ILE A 249 -7.29 -14.08 -16.75
N ILE A 250 -6.15 -14.72 -17.00
CA ILE A 250 -4.82 -14.29 -16.55
C ILE A 250 -4.44 -12.96 -17.19
N SER A 251 -4.76 -12.77 -18.47
CA SER A 251 -4.52 -11.51 -19.18
C SER A 251 -5.28 -10.35 -18.55
N VAL A 252 -6.54 -10.57 -18.17
CA VAL A 252 -7.37 -9.59 -17.47
C VAL A 252 -6.81 -9.28 -16.08
N ILE A 253 -6.48 -10.30 -15.27
CA ILE A 253 -5.93 -10.09 -13.92
C ILE A 253 -4.59 -9.35 -13.96
N GLY A 254 -3.67 -9.82 -14.80
CA GLY A 254 -2.29 -9.35 -14.87
C GLY A 254 -2.09 -8.08 -15.68
N ASP A 255 -3.12 -7.61 -16.39
CA ASP A 255 -3.04 -6.54 -17.39
C ASP A 255 -1.98 -6.81 -18.47
N ILE A 256 -1.79 -8.07 -18.85
CA ILE A 256 -0.76 -8.53 -19.81
C ILE A 256 -1.40 -9.27 -20.98
N GLU A 257 -0.66 -9.38 -22.08
CA GLU A 257 -1.03 -10.32 -23.14
C GLU A 257 -0.35 -11.66 -22.88
N VAL A 258 -1.16 -12.70 -22.65
CA VAL A 258 -0.65 -14.06 -22.46
C VAL A 258 -0.60 -14.77 -23.81
N ASN A 259 0.58 -15.29 -24.16
CA ASN A 259 0.80 -16.09 -25.36
C ASN A 259 1.54 -17.39 -24.99
N VAL A 260 0.79 -18.38 -24.53
CA VAL A 260 1.32 -19.70 -24.13
C VAL A 260 0.62 -20.78 -24.94
N GLY A 261 0.89 -20.81 -26.26
CA GLY A 261 0.25 -21.72 -27.20
C GLY A 261 -1.19 -21.37 -27.58
N VAL A 262 -1.82 -20.47 -26.82
CA VAL A 262 -3.06 -19.76 -27.16
C VAL A 262 -2.83 -18.28 -26.86
N THR A 263 -3.11 -17.43 -27.84
CA THR A 263 -3.10 -15.97 -27.67
C THR A 263 -4.42 -15.55 -27.03
N SER A 264 -4.36 -14.82 -25.92
CA SER A 264 -5.53 -14.17 -25.34
C SER A 264 -6.28 -13.38 -26.41
N THR A 265 -7.59 -13.57 -26.48
CA THR A 265 -8.44 -12.86 -27.45
C THR A 265 -8.90 -11.51 -26.92
N ARG A 266 -8.47 -11.13 -25.71
CA ARG A 266 -9.05 -10.01 -24.96
C ARG A 266 -8.28 -8.72 -25.13
N TYR A 267 -9.07 -7.65 -25.23
CA TYR A 267 -8.58 -6.30 -25.41
C TYR A 267 -7.94 -5.79 -24.13
N LYS A 268 -6.86 -5.03 -24.30
CA LYS A 268 -6.13 -4.36 -23.22
C LYS A 268 -7.07 -3.59 -22.27
N THR A 269 -8.15 -3.04 -22.78
CA THR A 269 -9.16 -2.21 -22.09
C THR A 269 -9.73 -2.86 -20.82
N ALA A 270 -9.88 -4.19 -20.79
CA ALA A 270 -10.43 -4.93 -19.64
C ALA A 270 -9.38 -5.30 -18.59
N GLY A 271 -8.09 -5.18 -18.91
CA GLY A 271 -6.98 -5.63 -18.07
C GLY A 271 -6.73 -4.75 -16.85
N GLY A 272 -6.22 -5.38 -15.80
CA GLY A 272 -5.83 -4.76 -14.55
C GLY A 272 -6.99 -4.50 -13.58
N ILE A 273 -6.64 -4.02 -12.39
CA ILE A 273 -7.61 -3.67 -11.35
C ILE A 273 -8.10 -2.25 -11.61
N MET A 274 -9.40 -2.08 -11.82
CA MET A 274 -10.03 -0.77 -11.89
C MET A 274 -10.43 -0.31 -10.49
N LEU A 275 -9.82 0.76 -10.00
CA LEU A 275 -10.25 1.35 -8.74
C LEU A 275 -11.20 2.51 -9.00
N ASN A 276 -12.45 2.34 -8.60
CA ASN A 276 -13.41 3.44 -8.56
C ASN A 276 -13.41 4.04 -7.14
N LEU A 277 -12.86 5.25 -7.00
CA LEU A 277 -12.72 5.97 -5.73
C LEU A 277 -14.07 6.42 -5.14
N ASP A 278 -15.13 6.47 -5.95
CA ASP A 278 -16.48 6.80 -5.49
C ASP A 278 -17.21 5.59 -4.89
N GLN A 279 -16.59 4.41 -4.96
CA GLN A 279 -17.16 3.22 -4.35
C GLN A 279 -17.14 3.32 -2.82
N PRO A 280 -18.21 2.85 -2.15
CA PRO A 280 -18.24 2.82 -0.69
C PRO A 280 -17.07 1.99 -0.16
N ALA A 281 -16.47 2.43 0.94
CA ALA A 281 -15.31 1.84 1.60
C ALA A 281 -15.48 0.35 2.01
N ASN A 282 -16.67 -0.21 1.86
CA ASN A 282 -17.06 -1.55 2.25
C ASN A 282 -17.00 -2.50 1.03
N SER A 283 -15.85 -2.61 0.39
CA SER A 283 -15.59 -3.54 -0.72
C SER A 283 -14.47 -4.48 -0.32
N LEU A 284 -14.51 -5.75 -0.74
CA LEU A 284 -13.35 -6.63 -0.64
C LEU A 284 -12.16 -6.15 -1.49
N HIS A 285 -12.42 -5.27 -2.44
CA HIS A 285 -11.40 -4.61 -3.24
C HIS A 285 -10.93 -3.37 -2.50
N ALA A 286 -9.74 -3.46 -1.94
CA ALA A 286 -9.17 -2.44 -1.08
C ALA A 286 -8.12 -1.63 -1.83
N LEU A 287 -8.26 -0.30 -1.76
CA LEU A 287 -7.13 0.59 -1.92
C LEU A 287 -6.21 0.38 -0.72
N ILE A 288 -5.02 -0.15 -0.98
CA ILE A 288 -4.03 -0.44 0.06
C ILE A 288 -3.22 0.81 0.39
N CYS A 289 -2.79 1.54 -0.65
CA CYS A 289 -2.00 2.76 -0.47
C CYS A 289 -2.02 3.64 -1.74
N GLU A 290 -2.05 4.96 -1.55
CA GLU A 290 -1.82 5.95 -2.61
C GLU A 290 -0.38 6.47 -2.58
N GLY A 291 0.12 6.93 -3.74
CA GLY A 291 1.45 7.47 -3.89
C GLY A 291 2.54 6.41 -4.00
N VAL A 292 2.18 5.19 -4.43
CA VAL A 292 3.11 4.07 -4.57
C VAL A 292 3.91 4.22 -5.88
N GLY A 293 5.18 4.62 -5.76
CA GLY A 293 6.02 4.88 -6.94
C GLY A 293 6.23 3.64 -7.82
N GLN A 294 6.43 2.48 -7.22
CA GLN A 294 6.57 1.20 -7.91
C GLN A 294 6.15 0.04 -6.99
N PHE A 295 5.75 -1.08 -7.58
CA PHE A 295 5.50 -2.32 -6.87
C PHE A 295 6.36 -3.42 -7.49
N LYS A 296 7.15 -4.10 -6.66
CA LYS A 296 8.11 -5.14 -7.04
C LYS A 296 7.77 -6.44 -6.33
N VAL A 297 7.74 -7.53 -7.08
CA VAL A 297 7.67 -8.89 -6.58
C VAL A 297 8.98 -9.56 -6.93
N GLN A 298 9.73 -10.00 -5.91
CA GLN A 298 11.04 -10.60 -6.10
C GLN A 298 11.21 -11.80 -5.19
N GLY A 299 11.92 -12.81 -5.68
CA GLY A 299 12.44 -13.93 -4.90
C GLY A 299 13.92 -13.73 -4.61
N TRP A 300 14.38 -14.24 -3.48
CA TRP A 300 15.82 -14.34 -3.20
C TRP A 300 16.38 -15.59 -3.88
N SER A 301 17.45 -15.43 -4.67
CA SER A 301 18.18 -16.55 -5.27
C SER A 301 19.43 -16.86 -4.47
N ASP A 302 19.47 -18.03 -3.84
CA ASP A 302 20.66 -18.48 -3.12
C ASP A 302 21.84 -18.78 -4.06
N VAL A 303 21.56 -19.23 -5.29
CA VAL A 303 22.62 -19.52 -6.27
C VAL A 303 23.29 -18.24 -6.74
N GLN A 304 22.51 -17.19 -6.99
CA GLN A 304 23.02 -15.92 -7.51
C GLN A 304 23.30 -14.89 -6.41
N GLN A 305 22.95 -15.18 -5.15
CA GLN A 305 23.08 -14.30 -3.99
C GLN A 305 22.47 -12.90 -4.24
N ARG A 306 21.31 -12.85 -4.90
CA ARG A 306 20.61 -11.60 -5.24
C ARG A 306 19.10 -11.78 -5.32
N TRP A 307 18.38 -10.65 -5.36
CA TRP A 307 16.95 -10.61 -5.68
C TRP A 307 16.70 -10.76 -7.18
N ILE A 308 15.71 -11.55 -7.55
CA ILE A 308 15.27 -11.81 -8.93
C ILE A 308 13.74 -11.65 -9.08
N PRO A 309 13.24 -11.15 -10.22
CA PRO A 309 14.00 -10.61 -11.34
C PRO A 309 14.41 -9.14 -11.10
N GLU A 310 15.52 -8.71 -11.72
CA GLU A 310 16.06 -7.35 -11.75
C GLU A 310 16.45 -6.97 -13.19
N VAL A 311 16.36 -5.67 -13.55
CA VAL A 311 16.59 -5.22 -14.94
C VAL A 311 18.07 -5.11 -15.27
N ASN A 312 18.89 -4.69 -14.32
CA ASN A 312 20.33 -4.53 -14.50
C ASN A 312 21.03 -4.81 -13.17
N PRO A 313 21.13 -6.08 -12.76
CA PRO A 313 21.68 -6.42 -11.45
C PRO A 313 23.11 -5.92 -11.23
N ASN A 314 23.93 -5.79 -12.27
CA ASN A 314 25.32 -5.32 -12.13
C ASN A 314 25.47 -3.78 -12.26
N GLY A 315 24.46 -3.09 -12.79
CA GLY A 315 24.39 -1.64 -12.94
C GLY A 315 25.26 -1.05 -14.05
N ASP A 316 25.69 -1.85 -15.02
CA ASP A 316 26.55 -1.44 -16.11
C ASP A 316 25.75 -0.87 -17.31
N LEU A 317 26.44 -0.61 -18.43
CA LEU A 317 25.82 -0.02 -19.62
C LEU A 317 25.12 -1.05 -20.53
N ASP A 318 25.38 -2.34 -20.34
CA ASP A 318 24.76 -3.41 -21.09
C ASP A 318 23.52 -3.89 -20.32
N LEU A 319 22.57 -4.47 -21.05
CA LEU A 319 21.41 -5.15 -20.46
C LEU A 319 21.27 -6.56 -21.06
N VAL A 320 22.01 -6.86 -22.14
CA VAL A 320 21.83 -8.07 -22.94
C VAL A 320 22.31 -9.30 -22.20
N ASP A 321 23.27 -9.15 -21.30
CA ASP A 321 23.94 -10.23 -20.59
C ASP A 321 23.33 -10.54 -19.22
N ASP A 322 22.81 -9.54 -18.50
CA ASP A 322 22.42 -9.69 -17.09
C ASP A 322 20.95 -9.33 -16.76
N SER A 323 20.20 -8.72 -17.67
CA SER A 323 18.79 -8.42 -17.45
C SER A 323 17.97 -9.70 -17.33
N ASP A 324 17.16 -9.78 -16.28
CA ASP A 324 16.16 -10.85 -16.15
C ASP A 324 14.93 -10.60 -17.07
N PHE A 325 14.82 -9.40 -17.64
CA PHE A 325 13.75 -8.95 -18.52
C PHE A 325 14.15 -8.99 -19.99
N VAL A 326 13.23 -9.39 -20.86
CA VAL A 326 13.38 -9.28 -22.32
C VAL A 326 13.28 -7.80 -22.71
N LEU A 327 14.37 -7.30 -23.28
CA LEU A 327 14.57 -5.89 -23.62
C LEU A 327 13.68 -5.39 -24.76
N ASP A 328 13.11 -6.31 -25.56
CA ASP A 328 12.18 -6.01 -26.65
C ASP A 328 10.72 -5.87 -26.19
N GLY A 329 10.48 -5.97 -24.86
CA GLY A 329 9.20 -5.69 -24.24
C GLY A 329 8.40 -6.94 -23.87
N VAL A 330 7.94 -6.92 -22.62
CA VAL A 330 6.85 -7.72 -22.01
C VAL A 330 7.16 -9.14 -21.49
N ASN A 331 8.32 -9.76 -21.74
CA ASN A 331 8.61 -11.13 -21.26
C ASN A 331 9.85 -11.24 -20.35
N LEU A 332 9.97 -12.31 -19.55
CA LEU A 332 11.22 -12.67 -18.85
C LEU A 332 12.17 -13.44 -19.78
N HIS A 333 13.48 -13.26 -19.62
CA HIS A 333 14.45 -13.95 -20.45
C HIS A 333 14.50 -15.45 -20.09
N ALA A 334 14.22 -16.35 -21.04
CA ALA A 334 14.07 -17.79 -20.79
C ALA A 334 15.31 -18.48 -20.20
N ARG A 335 16.49 -17.85 -20.26
CA ARG A 335 17.74 -18.36 -19.65
C ARG A 335 17.94 -17.94 -18.19
N ASN A 336 17.14 -16.99 -17.69
CA ASN A 336 17.28 -16.38 -16.37
C ASN A 336 16.07 -16.64 -15.45
N ILE A 337 15.16 -17.54 -15.87
CA ILE A 337 14.11 -18.06 -14.99
C ILE A 337 14.77 -19.06 -14.04
N PRO A 338 14.65 -18.89 -12.70
CA PRO A 338 15.22 -19.81 -11.72
C PRO A 338 14.69 -21.24 -11.87
#